data_AF-A0A255ZMB4-F1
#
_entry.id   AF-A0A255ZMB4-F1
#
_cell.length_a   1.000
_cell.length_b   1.000
_cell.length_c   1.000
_cell.angle_alpha   90.00
_cell.angle_beta   90.00
_cell.angle_gamma   90.00
#
_symmetry.space_group_name_H-M   'P 1'
#
loop_
_entity.id
_entity.type
_entity.pdbx_description
1 polymer ?
#
loop_
_entity_poly.entity_id
_entity_poly.type
_entity_poly.pdbx_seq_one_letter_code
_entity_poly.pdbx_strand_id
1 'polypeptide(L)'
;MEEIPNDERCYPLGTRVEIHAAISRSFPGTDWSDPAWGVWESPFGSIEFSIGNDDPVEGVMLHVRANEAVVHPIIELCLDQEWQAFDMSNGTFLEKSAVPEAGLRGWHEFKTRVLRQ
;
A
#
# COMPACT_ATOMS: atom_id res chain seq x y z
N MET A 1 10.26 -12.81 -23.18
CA MET A 1 10.37 -12.10 -21.89
C MET A 1 11.74 -11.44 -21.96
N GLU A 2 11.79 -10.14 -22.24
CA GLU A 2 13.05 -9.41 -22.08
C GLU A 2 13.35 -9.37 -20.58
N GLU A 3 14.55 -9.80 -20.20
CA GLU A 3 15.03 -9.65 -18.83
C GLU A 3 15.17 -8.16 -18.53
N ILE A 4 14.66 -7.74 -17.37
CA ILE A 4 14.85 -6.38 -16.88
C ILE A 4 16.36 -6.17 -16.69
N PRO A 5 16.96 -5.11 -17.24
CA PRO A 5 18.38 -4.80 -17.06
C PRO A 5 18.76 -4.74 -15.57
N ASN A 6 19.94 -5.25 -15.23
CA ASN A 6 20.41 -5.31 -13.84
C ASN A 6 20.70 -3.92 -13.22
N ASP A 7 20.69 -2.86 -14.04
CA ASP A 7 20.84 -1.46 -13.64
C ASP A 7 19.50 -0.71 -13.54
N GLU A 8 18.37 -1.38 -13.82
CA GLU A 8 17.04 -0.81 -13.59
C GLU A 8 16.87 -0.53 -12.09
N ARG A 9 16.56 0.72 -11.76
CA ARG A 9 16.28 1.14 -10.39
C ARG A 9 14.89 1.74 -10.32
N CYS A 10 14.15 1.39 -9.27
CA CYS A 10 12.95 2.15 -8.94
C CYS A 10 13.34 3.60 -8.65
N TYR A 11 12.61 4.54 -9.23
CA TYR A 11 12.74 5.93 -8.84
C TYR A 11 12.26 6.08 -7.39
N PRO A 12 12.94 6.91 -6.58
CA PRO A 12 12.46 7.21 -5.24
C PRO A 12 11.06 7.84 -5.31
N LEU A 13 10.20 7.46 -4.37
CA LEU A 13 8.84 7.98 -4.26
C LEU A 13 8.79 9.45 -3.83
N GLY A 14 9.81 9.89 -3.08
CA GLY A 14 9.92 11.26 -2.58
C GLY A 14 10.56 11.32 -1.20
N THR A 15 10.67 12.53 -0.64
CA THR A 15 11.14 12.71 0.74
C THR A 15 10.10 12.19 1.73
N ARG A 16 10.54 11.80 2.94
CA ARG A 16 9.61 11.32 3.99
C ARG A 16 8.44 12.29 4.24
N VAL A 17 8.73 13.59 4.27
CA VAL A 17 7.72 14.64 4.49
C VAL A 17 6.67 14.65 3.37
N GLU A 18 7.09 14.50 2.12
CA GLU A 18 6.18 14.41 0.97
C GLU A 18 5.33 13.14 1.04
N ILE A 19 5.92 11.99 1.41
CA ILE A 19 5.20 10.72 1.57
C ILE A 19 4.15 10.83 2.69
N HIS A 20 4.53 11.34 3.87
CA HIS A 20 3.59 11.55 4.98
C HIS A 20 2.44 12.46 4.57
N ALA A 21 2.74 13.55 3.88
CA ALA A 21 1.73 14.48 3.40
C ALA A 21 0.80 13.84 2.37
N ALA A 22 1.33 13.05 1.42
CA ALA A 22 0.55 12.36 0.41
C ALA A 22 -0.39 11.32 1.02
N ILE A 23 0.14 10.44 1.86
CA ILE A 23 -0.66 9.40 2.53
C ILE A 23 -1.72 10.04 3.42
N SER A 24 -1.38 11.09 4.18
CA SER A 24 -2.34 11.74 5.09
C SER A 24 -3.44 12.51 4.37
N ARG A 25 -3.28 12.85 3.08
CA ARG A 25 -4.36 13.41 2.25
C ARG A 25 -5.39 12.35 1.89
N SER A 26 -4.96 11.15 1.50
CA SER A 26 -5.85 10.03 1.13
C SER A 26 -6.37 9.26 2.34
N PHE A 27 -5.60 9.23 3.43
CA PHE A 27 -5.91 8.57 4.70
C PHE A 27 -5.79 9.57 5.87
N PRO A 28 -6.78 10.48 6.02
CA PRO A 28 -6.76 11.47 7.08
C PRO A 28 -6.71 10.83 8.47
N GLY A 29 -5.92 11.42 9.36
CA GLY A 29 -5.75 10.92 10.73
C GLY A 29 -4.75 9.78 10.87
N THR A 30 -3.95 9.48 9.84
CA THR A 30 -2.80 8.58 9.97
C THR A 30 -1.85 9.08 11.05
N ASP A 31 -1.58 8.25 12.04
CA ASP A 31 -0.60 8.52 13.10
C ASP A 31 0.82 8.24 12.59
N TRP A 32 1.67 9.25 12.69
CA TRP A 32 3.10 9.21 12.33
C TRP A 32 4.00 9.47 13.53
N SER A 33 3.54 9.13 14.74
CA SER A 33 4.35 9.24 15.97
C SER A 33 5.68 8.51 15.85
N ASP A 34 5.72 7.39 15.09
CA ASP A 34 6.93 6.84 14.50
C ASP A 34 7.06 7.32 13.03
N PRO A 35 8.05 8.15 12.68
CA PRO A 35 8.22 8.64 11.31
C PRO A 35 8.46 7.54 10.26
N ALA A 36 8.93 6.36 10.66
CA ALA A 36 9.17 5.23 9.77
C ALA A 36 7.95 4.32 9.60
N TRP A 37 6.90 4.50 10.42
CA TRP A 37 5.74 3.62 10.51
C TRP A 37 4.44 4.38 10.75
N GLY A 38 3.61 4.50 9.71
CA GLY A 38 2.32 5.15 9.79
C GLY A 38 1.21 4.18 10.13
N VAL A 39 0.26 4.57 10.98
CA VAL A 39 -0.92 3.76 11.28
C VAL A 39 -2.18 4.56 11.01
N TRP A 40 -2.98 4.08 10.05
CA TRP A 40 -4.33 4.59 9.82
C TRP A 40 -5.35 3.61 10.39
N GLU A 41 -6.23 4.11 11.25
CA GLU A 41 -7.31 3.33 11.86
C GLU A 41 -8.68 3.86 11.44
N SER A 42 -9.62 2.94 11.28
CA SER A 42 -11.02 3.23 11.02
C SER A 42 -11.92 2.19 11.69
N PRO A 43 -13.24 2.45 11.82
CA PRO A 43 -14.20 1.44 12.27
C PRO A 43 -14.25 0.17 11.41
N PHE A 44 -13.70 0.22 10.20
CA PHE A 44 -13.74 -0.88 9.22
C PHE A 44 -12.40 -1.62 9.08
N GLY A 45 -11.41 -1.27 9.91
CA GLY A 45 -10.08 -1.88 9.94
C GLY A 45 -8.95 -0.84 9.90
N SER A 46 -7.74 -1.31 9.64
CA SER A 46 -6.54 -0.48 9.64
C SER A 46 -5.61 -0.75 8.45
N ILE A 47 -4.76 0.23 8.18
CA ILE A 47 -3.63 0.12 7.25
C ILE A 47 -2.38 0.60 7.98
N GLU A 48 -1.33 -0.20 7.94
CA GLU A 48 -0.01 0.23 8.39
C GLU A 48 0.88 0.52 7.18
N PHE A 49 1.59 1.64 7.21
CA PHE A 49 2.47 2.13 6.17
C PHE A 49 3.92 2.05 6.65
N SER A 50 4.63 1.01 6.24
CA SER A 50 6.05 0.81 6.55
C SER A 50 6.90 1.53 5.52
N ILE A 51 7.49 2.66 5.90
CA ILE A 51 8.33 3.52 5.06
C ILE A 51 9.82 3.20 5.26
N GLY A 52 10.21 2.81 6.48
CA GLY A 52 11.61 2.64 6.84
C GLY A 52 12.33 3.97 7.12
N ASN A 53 13.66 3.91 7.21
CA ASN A 53 14.49 5.04 7.64
C ASN A 53 15.18 5.79 6.48
N ASP A 54 15.07 5.28 5.26
CA ASP A 54 15.68 5.90 4.08
C ASP A 54 14.94 7.20 3.71
N ASP A 55 15.71 8.18 3.23
CA ASP A 55 15.21 9.47 2.75
C ASP A 55 16.15 9.97 1.63
N PRO A 56 15.70 9.98 0.36
CA PRO A 56 14.32 9.77 -0.09
C PRO A 56 13.85 8.31 0.05
N VAL A 57 12.54 8.15 0.22
CA VAL A 57 11.86 6.86 0.36
C VAL A 57 11.81 6.17 -1.00
N GLU A 58 12.23 4.91 -1.07
CA GLU A 58 12.23 4.13 -2.31
C GLU A 58 10.98 3.24 -2.46
N GLY A 59 10.29 2.94 -1.36
CA GLY A 59 9.09 2.12 -1.36
C GLY A 59 8.33 2.21 -0.04
N VAL A 60 7.04 1.91 -0.07
CA VAL A 60 6.20 1.79 1.12
C VAL A 60 5.52 0.43 1.09
N MET A 61 5.69 -0.35 2.16
CA MET A 61 4.97 -1.61 2.33
C MET A 61 3.68 -1.35 3.10
N LEU A 62 2.55 -1.78 2.52
CA LEU A 62 1.23 -1.63 3.13
C LEU A 62 0.79 -2.94 3.77
N HIS A 63 0.45 -2.89 5.07
CA HIS A 63 -0.20 -4.00 5.76
C HIS A 63 -1.68 -3.68 5.93
N VAL A 64 -2.50 -4.14 4.97
CA VAL A 64 -3.93 -3.86 4.92
C VAL A 64 -4.71 -4.90 5.74
N ARG A 65 -5.44 -4.44 6.76
CA ARG A 65 -6.36 -5.24 7.58
C ARG A 65 -7.71 -4.54 7.69
N ALA A 66 -8.25 -4.17 6.54
CA ALA A 66 -9.52 -3.50 6.40
C ALA A 66 -10.34 -4.15 5.29
N ASN A 67 -11.59 -3.73 5.14
CA ASN A 67 -12.45 -4.21 4.05
C ASN A 67 -11.92 -3.79 2.66
N GLU A 68 -12.50 -4.37 1.61
CA GLU A 68 -12.09 -4.10 0.21
C GLU A 68 -12.26 -2.64 -0.24
N ALA A 69 -13.06 -1.84 0.47
CA ALA A 69 -13.29 -0.44 0.09
C ALA A 69 -12.03 0.42 0.20
N VAL A 70 -11.01 0.00 0.96
CA VAL A 70 -9.74 0.74 1.07
C VAL A 70 -8.86 0.63 -0.17
N VAL A 71 -9.14 -0.32 -1.07
CA VAL A 71 -8.33 -0.55 -2.27
C VAL A 71 -8.43 0.64 -3.23
N HIS A 72 -9.62 1.23 -3.38
CA HIS A 72 -9.81 2.39 -4.25
C HIS A 72 -9.01 3.62 -3.80
N PRO A 73 -9.06 4.06 -2.53
CA PRO A 73 -8.20 5.14 -2.03
C PRO A 73 -6.69 4.89 -2.19
N ILE A 74 -6.23 3.63 -2.10
CA ILE A 74 -4.83 3.27 -2.38
C ILE A 74 -4.49 3.53 -3.86
N ILE A 75 -5.38 3.12 -4.78
CA ILE A 75 -5.18 3.36 -6.21
C ILE A 75 -5.20 4.87 -6.51
N GLU A 76 -6.15 5.61 -5.96
CA GLU A 76 -6.24 7.07 -6.14
C GLU A 76 -4.98 7.78 -5.63
N LEU A 77 -4.49 7.41 -4.44
CA LEU A 77 -3.22 7.90 -3.92
C LEU A 77 -2.06 7.66 -4.90
N CYS A 78 -1.95 6.44 -5.42
CA CYS A 78 -0.89 6.09 -6.35
C CYS A 78 -0.99 6.88 -7.67
N LEU A 79 -2.19 6.98 -8.25
CA LEU A 79 -2.40 7.75 -9.48
C LEU A 79 -2.09 9.24 -9.29
N ASP A 80 -2.51 9.83 -8.16
CA ASP A 80 -2.27 11.25 -7.86
C ASP A 80 -0.79 11.58 -7.64
N GLN A 81 0.02 10.61 -7.24
CA GLN A 81 1.46 10.77 -6.99
C GLN A 81 2.34 10.15 -8.10
N GLU A 82 1.72 9.63 -9.16
CA GLU A 82 2.41 8.88 -10.22
C GLU A 82 3.21 7.65 -9.69
N TRP A 83 2.72 7.06 -8.60
CA TRP A 83 3.24 5.82 -8.02
C TRP A 83 2.50 4.60 -8.57
N GLN A 84 3.06 3.42 -8.31
CA GLN A 84 2.44 2.15 -8.69
C GLN A 84 2.23 1.28 -7.45
N ALA A 85 1.05 0.67 -7.34
CA ALA A 85 0.72 -0.21 -6.23
C ALA A 85 0.84 -1.67 -6.68
N PHE A 86 1.77 -2.42 -6.10
CA PHE A 86 1.97 -3.83 -6.40
C PHE A 86 1.33 -4.72 -5.34
N ASP A 87 0.40 -5.58 -5.75
CA ASP A 87 -0.25 -6.54 -4.87
C ASP A 87 0.57 -7.85 -4.83
N MET A 88 1.21 -8.06 -3.68
CA MET A 88 2.07 -9.22 -3.40
C MET A 88 1.30 -10.55 -3.35
N SER A 89 -0.03 -10.52 -3.27
CA SER A 89 -0.84 -11.74 -3.18
C SER A 89 -1.21 -12.33 -4.54
N ASN A 90 -1.37 -11.49 -5.57
CA ASN A 90 -1.71 -11.91 -6.94
C ASN A 90 -0.59 -11.60 -7.96
N GLY A 91 0.44 -10.86 -7.57
CA GLY A 91 1.56 -10.50 -8.43
C GLY A 91 1.18 -9.50 -9.52
N THR A 92 0.18 -8.64 -9.28
CA THR A 92 -0.30 -7.64 -10.25
C THR A 92 -0.19 -6.23 -9.70
N PHE A 93 -0.17 -5.26 -10.61
CA PHE A 93 -0.36 -3.86 -10.26
C PHE A 93 -1.85 -3.56 -10.07
N LEU A 94 -2.23 -2.95 -8.95
CA LEU A 94 -3.62 -2.66 -8.62
C LEU A 94 -4.27 -1.77 -9.68
N GLU A 95 -3.56 -0.76 -10.18
CA GLU A 95 -4.04 0.16 -11.20
C GLU A 95 -4.25 -0.50 -12.58
N LYS A 96 -3.71 -1.71 -12.78
CA LYS A 96 -3.83 -2.49 -14.03
C LYS A 96 -4.75 -3.70 -13.88
N SER A 97 -5.32 -3.93 -12.70
CA SER A 97 -6.18 -5.06 -12.41
C SER A 97 -7.63 -4.78 -12.82
N ALA A 98 -8.30 -5.77 -13.43
CA ALA A 98 -9.74 -5.69 -13.68
C ALA A 98 -10.57 -5.81 -12.40
N VAL A 99 -10.00 -6.45 -11.35
CA VAL A 99 -10.62 -6.66 -10.03
C VAL A 99 -9.53 -6.39 -8.97
N PRO A 100 -9.19 -5.12 -8.69
CA PRO A 100 -8.06 -4.78 -7.82
C PRO A 100 -8.16 -5.34 -6.41
N GLU A 101 -9.37 -5.53 -5.91
CA GLU A 101 -9.64 -6.02 -4.56
C GLU A 101 -9.53 -7.55 -4.39
N ALA A 102 -9.29 -8.30 -5.48
CA ALA A 102 -9.28 -9.75 -5.48
C ALA A 102 -8.25 -10.35 -4.50
N GLY A 103 -7.06 -9.74 -4.38
CA GLY A 103 -6.02 -10.19 -3.46
C GLY A 103 -6.45 -10.09 -2.00
N LEU A 104 -6.96 -8.92 -1.60
CA LEU A 104 -7.44 -8.67 -0.25
C LEU A 104 -8.66 -9.54 0.11
N ARG A 105 -9.57 -9.74 -0.86
CA ARG A 105 -10.70 -10.66 -0.70
C ARG A 105 -10.22 -12.09 -0.44
N GLY A 106 -9.27 -12.59 -1.23
CA GLY A 106 -8.69 -13.92 -1.05
C GLY A 106 -8.03 -14.10 0.31
N TRP A 107 -7.31 -13.08 0.81
CA TRP A 107 -6.74 -13.09 2.16
C TRP A 107 -7.82 -13.16 3.24
N HIS A 108 -8.90 -12.38 3.13
CA HIS A 108 -10.03 -12.43 4.07
C HIS A 108 -10.73 -13.79 4.10
N GLU A 109 -10.96 -14.40 2.94
CA GLU A 109 -11.55 -15.74 2.84
C GLU A 109 -10.65 -16.79 3.49
N PHE A 110 -9.34 -16.75 3.22
CA PHE A 110 -8.36 -17.63 3.85
C PHE A 110 -8.36 -17.48 5.37
N LYS A 111 -8.24 -16.24 5.88
CA LYS A 111 -8.25 -15.93 7.32
C LYS A 111 -9.52 -16.45 7.98
N THR A 112 -10.68 -16.21 7.37
CA THR A 112 -11.99 -16.66 7.88
C THR A 112 -12.06 -18.19 7.95
N ARG A 113 -11.49 -18.90 6.97
CA ARG A 113 -11.43 -20.37 6.97
C ARG A 113 -10.52 -20.93 8.05
N VAL A 114 -9.37 -20.31 8.31
CA VAL A 114 -8.42 -20.77 9.35
C VAL A 114 -8.98 -20.54 10.75
N LEU A 115 -9.64 -19.41 11.01
CA LEU A 115 -10.20 -19.08 12.33
C LEU A 115 -11.47 -19.87 12.71
N ARG A 116 -12.03 -20.65 11.78
CA ARG A 116 -13.21 -21.50 12.01
C ARG A 116 -12.84 -22.96 12.37
N GLN A 117 -11.55 -23.27 12.50
CA GLN A 117 -11.04 -24.55 13.00
C GLN A 117 -10.70 -24.44 14.49
#